data_AF-A0A182QDZ0-F1
#
_entry.id   AF-A0A182QDZ0-F1
#
_cell.length_a   1.000
_cell.length_b   1.000
_cell.length_c   1.000
_cell.angle_alpha   90.00
_cell.angle_beta   90.00
_cell.angle_gamma   90.00
#
_symmetry.space_group_name_H-M   'P 1'
#
loop_
_entity.id
_entity.type
_entity.pdbx_description
1 polymer ?
#
loop_
_entity_poly.entity_id
_entity_poly.type
_entity_poly.pdbx_seq_one_letter_code
_entity_poly.pdbx_strand_id
1 'polypeptide(L)'
;MSCLKCTCGCEKRSKEELQQVLDATDKPDVFIKNPIAQEMFKKFIDPEEPGVYQASASQPRIKRRPNAIKYLEFMQMAHHLRNNSNEAENNKFAEDIDPDLGDELMDANEKLAKVLTETEENDHPELMEANKNRAEVLQKIVEDYGNKLKVSPEFKNFVAKLSETYKKM
;
A
#
# COMPACT_ATOMS: atom_id res chain seq x y z
N MET A 1 -25.37 -11.34 -15.97
CA MET A 1 -26.18 -10.13 -16.20
C MET A 1 -25.47 -8.96 -15.55
N SER A 2 -25.09 -7.98 -16.39
CA SER A 2 -24.87 -6.57 -16.07
C SER A 2 -24.31 -6.22 -14.68
N CYS A 3 -23.00 -6.01 -14.62
CA CYS A 3 -22.44 -5.04 -13.69
C CYS A 3 -23.02 -3.69 -14.14
N LEU A 4 -24.10 -3.23 -13.51
CA LEU A 4 -24.81 -2.02 -13.95
C LEU A 4 -24.30 -0.75 -13.27
N LYS A 5 -23.34 -0.88 -12.33
CA LYS A 5 -22.51 0.20 -11.76
C LYS A 5 -21.26 -0.41 -11.07
N CYS A 6 -20.24 -0.87 -11.78
CA CYS A 6 -18.94 -1.17 -11.13
C CYS A 6 -18.35 0.12 -10.56
N THR A 7 -18.43 0.27 -9.22
CA THR A 7 -17.75 1.33 -8.47
C THR A 7 -16.23 1.18 -8.53
N CYS A 8 -15.74 -0.02 -8.84
CA CYS A 8 -14.34 -0.39 -9.03
C CYS A 8 -13.66 0.18 -10.29
N GLY A 9 -14.41 0.74 -11.26
CA GLY A 9 -13.87 1.27 -12.52
C GLY A 9 -13.42 0.25 -13.57
N CYS A 10 -13.61 -1.07 -13.37
CA CYS A 10 -13.19 -2.09 -14.34
C CYS A 10 -13.97 -2.07 -15.67
N GLU A 11 -15.17 -1.48 -15.69
CA GLU A 11 -15.98 -1.32 -16.92
C GLU A 11 -15.39 -0.32 -17.93
N LYS A 12 -14.51 0.58 -17.48
CA LYS A 12 -13.90 1.61 -18.34
C LYS A 12 -12.50 1.24 -18.86
N ARG A 13 -12.06 0.02 -18.60
CA ARG A 13 -10.69 -0.45 -18.88
C ARG A 13 -10.70 -1.48 -20.01
N SER A 14 -9.63 -1.51 -20.79
CA SER A 14 -9.43 -2.54 -21.80
C SER A 14 -9.12 -3.90 -21.17
N LYS A 15 -9.31 -4.98 -21.93
CA LYS A 15 -8.95 -6.34 -21.49
C LYS A 15 -7.46 -6.45 -21.13
N GLU A 16 -6.60 -5.74 -21.86
CA GLU A 16 -5.15 -5.69 -21.61
C GLU A 16 -4.82 -4.96 -20.29
N GLU A 17 -5.49 -3.83 -20.02
CA GLU A 17 -5.32 -3.10 -18.74
C GLU A 17 -5.78 -3.95 -17.55
N LEU A 18 -6.88 -4.70 -17.69
CA LEU A 18 -7.35 -5.61 -16.64
C LEU A 18 -6.38 -6.77 -16.41
N GLN A 19 -5.74 -7.29 -17.46
CA GLN A 19 -4.69 -8.30 -17.33
C GLN A 19 -3.51 -7.74 -16.53
N GLN A 20 -3.04 -6.54 -16.86
CA GLN A 20 -1.93 -5.91 -16.13
C GLN A 20 -2.25 -5.67 -14.65
N VAL A 21 -3.50 -5.33 -14.32
CA VAL A 21 -3.93 -5.20 -12.93
C VAL A 21 -3.95 -6.56 -12.23
N LEU A 22 -4.47 -7.60 -12.89
CA LEU A 22 -4.47 -8.98 -12.35
C LEU A 22 -3.05 -9.46 -12.07
N ASP A 23 -2.15 -9.33 -13.04
CA ASP A 23 -0.74 -9.73 -12.90
C ASP A 23 -0.05 -8.98 -11.76
N ALA A 24 -0.42 -7.71 -11.54
CA ALA A 24 0.12 -6.92 -10.43
C ALA A 24 -0.36 -7.42 -9.07
N THR A 25 -1.54 -8.05 -8.96
CA THR A 25 -2.06 -8.55 -7.67
C THR A 25 -1.28 -9.75 -7.13
N ASP A 26 -0.47 -10.42 -7.95
CA ASP A 26 0.31 -11.59 -7.56
C ASP A 26 1.53 -11.25 -6.71
N LYS A 27 2.05 -10.02 -6.76
CA LYS A 27 3.27 -9.62 -6.02
C LYS A 27 3.09 -8.26 -5.37
N PRO A 28 3.32 -8.11 -4.04
CA PRO A 28 3.17 -6.82 -3.35
C PRO A 28 3.93 -5.67 -4.02
N ASP A 29 5.17 -5.93 -4.42
CA ASP A 29 6.03 -4.93 -5.09
C ASP A 29 5.52 -4.48 -6.45
N VAL A 30 4.85 -5.38 -7.17
CA VAL A 30 4.29 -5.06 -8.48
C VAL A 30 2.97 -4.30 -8.28
N PHE A 31 2.17 -4.74 -7.30
CA PHE A 31 0.93 -4.07 -6.91
C PHE A 31 1.16 -2.62 -6.48
N ILE A 32 2.15 -2.37 -5.60
CA ILE A 32 2.44 -1.02 -5.08
C ILE A 32 3.04 -0.08 -6.13
N LYS A 33 3.57 -0.62 -7.22
CA LYS A 33 4.07 0.16 -8.37
C LYS A 33 3.00 0.40 -9.43
N ASN A 34 1.85 -0.28 -9.33
CA ASN A 34 0.74 -0.13 -10.26
C ASN A 34 -0.33 0.83 -9.68
N PRO A 35 -0.33 2.13 -10.06
CA PRO A 35 -1.27 3.10 -9.51
C PRO A 35 -2.73 2.77 -9.88
N ILE A 36 -2.96 2.17 -11.05
CA ILE A 36 -4.29 1.76 -11.51
C ILE A 36 -4.83 0.66 -10.60
N ALA A 37 -4.01 -0.35 -10.28
CA ALA A 37 -4.40 -1.45 -9.40
C ALA A 37 -4.77 -0.95 -8.00
N GLN A 38 -3.98 -0.02 -7.46
CA GLN A 38 -4.22 0.59 -6.15
C GLN A 38 -5.49 1.44 -6.13
N GLU A 39 -5.72 2.26 -7.16
CA GLU A 39 -6.92 3.08 -7.28
C GLU A 39 -8.18 2.22 -7.40
N MET A 40 -8.14 1.19 -8.25
CA MET A 40 -9.24 0.24 -8.40
C MET A 40 -9.56 -0.49 -7.11
N PHE A 41 -8.53 -0.92 -6.38
CA PHE A 41 -8.69 -1.56 -5.08
C PHE A 41 -9.28 -0.62 -4.02
N LYS A 42 -8.78 0.62 -3.93
CA LYS A 42 -9.32 1.64 -3.01
C LYS A 42 -10.80 1.90 -3.30
N LYS A 43 -11.17 2.15 -4.56
CA LYS A 43 -12.57 2.36 -4.97
C LYS A 43 -13.45 1.13 -4.78
N PHE A 44 -12.87 -0.06 -4.86
CA PHE A 44 -13.58 -1.31 -4.65
C PHE A 44 -14.01 -1.48 -3.19
N ILE A 45 -13.13 -1.14 -2.24
CA ILE A 45 -13.38 -1.30 -0.80
C ILE A 45 -14.10 -0.10 -0.20
N ASP A 46 -13.69 1.10 -0.59
CA ASP A 46 -14.20 2.36 -0.09
C ASP A 46 -14.57 3.24 -1.28
N PRO A 47 -15.70 2.94 -1.97
CA PRO A 47 -16.19 3.80 -3.01
C PRO A 47 -16.58 5.13 -2.38
N GLU A 48 -15.77 6.17 -2.58
CA GLU A 48 -16.20 7.54 -2.29
C GLU A 48 -17.53 7.75 -3.01
N GLU A 49 -18.62 7.87 -2.26
CA GLU A 49 -19.92 8.20 -2.84
C GLU A 49 -19.84 9.64 -3.37
N PRO A 50 -20.04 9.88 -4.68
CA PRO A 50 -20.28 11.24 -5.15
C PRO A 50 -21.64 11.68 -4.59
N GLY A 51 -21.57 12.61 -3.63
CA GLY A 51 -22.65 13.42 -3.07
C GLY A 51 -24.09 13.09 -3.48
N VAL A 52 -24.76 12.23 -2.71
CA VAL A 52 -26.21 12.29 -2.58
C VAL A 52 -26.53 12.47 -1.09
N TYR A 53 -26.67 13.73 -0.70
CA TYR A 53 -27.48 14.08 0.46
C TYR A 53 -28.91 13.57 0.19
N GLN A 54 -29.25 12.40 0.71
CA GLN A 54 -30.64 12.08 1.05
C GLN A 54 -30.67 11.76 2.53
N ALA A 55 -31.08 12.78 3.29
CA ALA A 55 -31.44 12.64 4.68
C ALA A 55 -32.52 11.57 4.80
N SER A 56 -32.15 10.41 5.35
CA SER A 56 -33.08 9.46 5.93
C SER A 56 -32.59 9.16 7.33
N ALA A 57 -33.40 9.57 8.30
CA ALA A 57 -33.13 9.52 9.73
C ALA A 57 -32.82 8.08 10.17
N SER A 58 -31.54 7.77 10.29
CA SER A 58 -30.99 6.62 11.00
C SER A 58 -29.51 6.92 11.19
N GLN A 59 -29.03 6.90 12.43
CA GLN A 59 -27.70 7.37 12.83
C GLN A 59 -26.58 6.96 11.86
N PRO A 60 -25.60 7.85 11.55
CA PRO A 60 -24.47 7.50 10.73
C PRO A 60 -23.69 6.38 11.42
N ARG A 61 -23.82 5.15 10.92
CA ARG A 61 -22.91 4.07 11.29
C ARG A 61 -21.53 4.53 10.82
N ILE A 62 -20.66 4.87 11.77
CA ILE A 62 -19.24 5.11 11.49
C ILE A 62 -18.71 3.81 10.85
N LYS A 63 -18.60 3.79 9.52
CA LYS A 63 -18.00 2.65 8.81
C LYS A 63 -16.54 2.64 9.22
N ARG A 64 -16.15 1.66 10.05
CA ARG A 64 -14.74 1.44 10.39
C ARG A 64 -13.99 1.15 9.10
N ARG A 65 -12.94 1.92 8.84
CA ARG A 65 -12.09 1.73 7.66
C ARG A 65 -11.49 0.33 7.66
N PRO A 66 -11.64 -0.47 6.59
CA PRO A 66 -11.13 -1.83 6.55
C PRO A 66 -9.62 -1.91 6.74
N ASN A 67 -9.15 -2.94 7.43
CA ASN A 67 -7.71 -3.15 7.66
C ASN A 67 -6.93 -3.29 6.36
N ALA A 68 -7.56 -3.82 5.30
CA ALA A 68 -6.96 -3.94 3.97
C ALA A 68 -6.53 -2.57 3.40
N ILE A 69 -7.27 -1.49 3.69
CA ILE A 69 -6.87 -0.14 3.29
C ILE A 69 -5.67 0.34 4.10
N LYS A 70 -5.64 0.06 5.41
CA LYS A 70 -4.49 0.40 6.26
C LYS A 70 -3.22 -0.30 5.78
N TYR A 71 -3.31 -1.59 5.43
CA TYR A 71 -2.16 -2.32 4.90
C TYR A 71 -1.65 -1.71 3.60
N LEU A 72 -2.56 -1.33 2.68
CA LEU A 72 -2.15 -0.60 1.48
C LEU A 72 -1.48 0.73 1.82
N GLU A 73 -2.00 1.51 2.75
CA GLU A 73 -1.39 2.79 3.15
C GLU A 73 0.00 2.61 3.76
N PHE A 74 0.20 1.58 4.58
CA PHE A 74 1.51 1.25 5.12
C PHE A 74 2.50 0.81 4.04
N MET A 75 2.07 0.01 3.06
CA MET A 75 2.89 -0.31 1.89
C MET A 75 3.25 0.96 1.09
N GLN A 76 2.30 1.88 0.91
CA GLN A 76 2.52 3.13 0.18
C GLN A 76 3.52 4.02 0.91
N MET A 77 3.39 4.15 2.22
CA MET A 77 4.30 4.93 3.06
C MET A 77 5.71 4.32 3.05
N ALA A 78 5.84 3.01 3.26
CA ALA A 78 7.14 2.34 3.21
C ALA A 78 7.83 2.50 1.84
N HIS A 79 7.07 2.37 0.74
CA HIS A 79 7.59 2.61 -0.60
C HIS A 79 7.97 4.09 -0.83
N HIS A 80 7.21 5.03 -0.28
CA HIS A 80 7.53 6.46 -0.34
C HIS A 80 8.85 6.76 0.38
N LEU A 81 8.97 6.31 1.63
CA LEU A 81 10.14 6.56 2.49
C LEU A 81 11.42 5.91 1.96
N ARG A 82 11.29 4.78 1.26
CA ARG A 82 12.42 4.13 0.59
C ARG A 82 12.99 4.99 -0.54
N ASN A 83 12.14 5.75 -1.24
CA ASN A 83 12.54 6.61 -2.35
C ASN A 83 12.84 8.05 -1.90
N ASN A 84 12.20 8.51 -0.82
CA ASN A 84 12.33 9.84 -0.25
C ASN A 84 12.72 9.72 1.21
N SER A 85 14.02 9.66 1.45
CA SER A 85 14.59 9.54 2.79
C SER A 85 14.23 10.75 3.67
N ASN A 86 13.37 10.55 4.66
CA ASN A 86 13.06 11.54 5.69
C ASN A 86 13.02 10.89 7.08
N GLU A 87 13.93 11.28 7.96
CA GLU A 87 14.07 10.71 9.30
C GLU A 87 12.82 10.91 10.16
N ALA A 88 12.26 12.13 10.16
CA ALA A 88 11.09 12.44 10.99
C ALA A 88 9.85 11.65 10.54
N GLU A 89 9.68 11.48 9.24
CA GLU A 89 8.61 10.65 8.70
C GLU A 89 8.85 9.16 8.96
N ASN A 90 10.09 8.68 8.87
CA ASN A 90 10.41 7.29 9.18
C ASN A 90 10.11 6.95 10.65
N ASN A 91 10.49 7.82 11.59
CA ASN A 91 10.28 7.58 13.02
C ASN A 91 8.78 7.57 13.34
N LYS A 92 8.03 8.53 12.80
CA LYS A 92 6.57 8.54 12.95
C LYS A 92 5.93 7.30 12.32
N PHE A 93 6.39 6.89 11.14
CA PHE A 93 5.89 5.70 10.48
C PHE A 93 6.18 4.42 11.30
N ALA A 94 7.35 4.33 11.94
CA ALA A 94 7.71 3.23 12.83
C ALA A 94 6.76 3.12 14.03
N GLU A 95 6.30 4.23 14.59
CA GLU A 95 5.32 4.26 15.69
C GLU A 95 3.91 3.80 15.25
N ASP A 96 3.56 3.99 13.98
CA ASP A 96 2.23 3.70 13.43
C ASP A 96 2.06 2.23 12.96
N ILE A 97 3.16 1.47 12.81
CA ILE A 97 3.17 0.10 12.29
C ILE A 97 3.27 -0.97 13.38
N ASP A 98 3.39 -2.22 12.95
CA ASP A 98 3.62 -3.37 13.81
C ASP A 98 4.89 -3.16 14.66
N PRO A 99 4.84 -3.32 16.00
CA PRO A 99 5.97 -2.97 16.87
C PRO A 99 7.29 -3.62 16.46
N ASP A 100 7.27 -4.89 16.05
CA ASP A 100 8.49 -5.60 15.67
C ASP A 100 9.13 -4.98 14.42
N LEU A 101 8.30 -4.57 13.44
CA LEU A 101 8.78 -3.88 12.23
C LEU A 101 9.15 -2.41 12.50
N GLY A 102 8.45 -1.77 13.44
CA GLY A 102 8.73 -0.42 13.89
C GLY A 102 10.10 -0.32 14.56
N ASP A 103 10.40 -1.26 15.47
CA ASP A 103 11.69 -1.35 16.16
C ASP A 103 12.82 -1.58 15.15
N GLU A 104 12.66 -2.49 14.19
CA GLU A 104 13.64 -2.72 13.12
C GLU A 104 13.90 -1.45 12.28
N LEU A 105 12.85 -0.66 12.00
CA LEU A 105 12.98 0.59 11.24
C LEU A 105 13.67 1.69 12.07
N MET A 106 13.35 1.79 13.35
CA MET A 106 14.02 2.73 14.27
C MET A 106 15.50 2.41 14.40
N ASP A 107 15.86 1.13 14.60
CA ASP A 107 17.24 0.67 14.65
C ASP A 107 18.02 1.02 13.37
N ALA A 108 17.39 0.83 12.21
CA ALA A 108 18.00 1.17 10.92
C ALA A 108 18.20 2.68 10.75
N ASN A 109 17.25 3.50 11.20
CA ASN A 109 17.37 4.96 11.17
C ASN A 109 18.45 5.46 12.12
N GLU A 110 18.53 4.94 13.35
CA GLU A 110 19.54 5.34 14.33
C GLU A 110 20.96 5.05 13.82
N LYS A 111 21.17 3.85 13.25
CA LYS A 111 22.45 3.50 12.62
C LYS A 111 22.81 4.46 11.49
N LEU A 112 21.84 4.80 10.64
CA LEU A 112 22.08 5.73 9.54
C LEU A 112 22.39 7.15 10.04
N ALA A 113 21.64 7.65 11.03
CA ALA A 113 21.87 8.96 11.64
C ALA A 113 23.26 9.04 12.27
N LYS A 114 23.67 8.00 13.00
CA LYS A 114 25.02 7.91 13.58
C LYS A 114 26.11 8.01 12.51
N VAL A 115 26.02 7.21 11.46
CA VAL A 115 27.01 7.24 10.37
C VAL A 115 27.03 8.60 9.67
N LEU A 116 25.87 9.23 9.44
CA LEU A 116 25.79 10.59 8.89
C LEU A 116 26.46 11.64 9.78
N THR A 117 26.44 11.47 11.11
CA THR A 117 27.13 12.39 12.02
C THR A 117 28.64 12.16 12.10
N GLU A 118 29.08 10.92 11.88
CA GLU A 118 30.49 10.52 12.00
C GLU A 118 31.26 10.66 10.67
N THR A 119 30.55 10.82 9.55
CA THR A 119 31.12 10.79 8.20
C THR A 119 30.98 12.14 7.49
N GLU A 120 32.10 12.69 6.99
CA GLU A 120 32.12 13.94 6.22
C GLU A 120 31.91 13.72 4.70
N GLU A 121 32.13 12.49 4.21
CA GLU A 121 32.01 12.11 2.79
C GLU A 121 30.71 11.35 2.50
N ASN A 122 29.97 11.79 1.49
CA ASN A 122 28.67 11.20 1.12
C ASN A 122 28.76 9.80 0.47
N ASP A 123 29.95 9.36 0.06
CA ASP A 123 30.20 8.06 -0.59
C ASP A 123 30.91 7.06 0.33
N HIS A 124 30.86 7.28 1.65
CA HIS A 124 31.49 6.38 2.60
C HIS A 124 30.82 4.99 2.62
N PRO A 125 31.58 3.88 2.63
CA PRO A 125 31.02 2.53 2.58
C PRO A 125 29.99 2.24 3.69
N GLU A 126 30.22 2.75 4.89
CA GLU A 126 29.29 2.57 6.02
C GLU A 126 27.97 3.33 5.81
N LEU A 127 28.02 4.49 5.15
CA LEU A 127 26.82 5.27 4.84
C LEU A 127 25.99 4.57 3.75
N MET A 128 26.65 3.98 2.76
CA MET A 128 26.01 3.17 1.74
C MET A 128 25.34 1.93 2.35
N GLU A 129 26.01 1.24 3.26
CA GLU A 129 25.47 0.06 3.94
C GLU A 129 24.31 0.41 4.88
N ALA A 130 24.42 1.49 5.65
CA ALA A 130 23.33 1.95 6.52
C ALA A 130 22.08 2.33 5.72
N ASN A 131 22.26 3.02 4.58
CA ASN A 131 21.16 3.32 3.67
C ASN A 131 20.51 2.07 3.09
N LYS A 132 21.33 1.09 2.68
CA LYS A 132 20.87 -0.19 2.16
C LYS A 132 20.07 -0.96 3.22
N ASN A 133 20.57 -1.04 4.45
CA ASN A 133 19.87 -1.70 5.56
C ASN A 133 18.48 -1.10 5.79
N ARG A 134 18.38 0.24 5.85
CA ARG A 134 17.08 0.91 5.96
C ARG A 134 16.16 0.61 4.77
N ALA A 135 16.70 0.61 3.56
CA ALA A 135 15.92 0.28 2.37
C ALA A 135 15.41 -1.17 2.38
N GLU A 136 16.19 -2.10 2.94
CA GLU A 136 15.79 -3.50 3.14
C GLU A 136 14.68 -3.64 4.19
N VAL A 137 14.76 -2.92 5.31
CA VAL A 137 13.68 -2.90 6.32
C VAL A 137 12.38 -2.35 5.71
N LEU A 138 12.45 -1.23 4.99
CA LEU A 138 11.28 -0.66 4.31
C LEU A 138 10.70 -1.62 3.25
N GLN A 139 11.56 -2.36 2.55
CA GLN A 139 11.13 -3.41 1.62
C GLN A 139 10.42 -4.56 2.34
N LYS A 140 10.96 -5.02 3.48
CA LYS A 140 10.33 -6.04 4.33
C LYS A 140 8.94 -5.59 4.81
N ILE A 141 8.79 -4.32 5.19
CA ILE A 141 7.48 -3.75 5.56
C ILE A 141 6.48 -3.83 4.40
N VAL A 142 6.90 -3.51 3.16
CA VAL A 142 6.05 -3.65 1.96
C VAL A 142 5.62 -5.11 1.76
N GLU A 143 6.53 -6.05 1.93
CA GLU A 143 6.26 -7.48 1.77
C GLU A 143 5.30 -8.01 2.83
N ASP A 144 5.53 -7.70 4.11
CA ASP A 144 4.72 -8.18 5.21
C ASP A 144 3.29 -7.63 5.16
N TYR A 145 3.14 -6.32 4.96
CA TYR A 145 1.80 -5.75 4.77
C TYR A 145 1.16 -6.17 3.45
N GLY A 146 1.94 -6.42 2.41
CA GLY A 146 1.46 -7.03 1.16
C GLY A 146 0.92 -8.44 1.35
N ASN A 147 1.58 -9.25 2.18
CA ASN A 147 1.13 -10.58 2.52
C ASN A 147 -0.13 -10.54 3.40
N LYS A 148 -0.17 -9.66 4.41
CA LYS A 148 -1.37 -9.36 5.21
C LYS A 148 -2.54 -8.90 4.32
N LEU A 149 -2.27 -8.06 3.33
CA LEU A 149 -3.25 -7.59 2.34
C LEU A 149 -3.79 -8.74 1.49
N LYS A 150 -2.93 -9.59 0.92
CA LYS A 150 -3.33 -10.72 0.07
C LYS A 150 -4.25 -11.72 0.76
N VAL A 151 -4.04 -11.97 2.04
CA VAL A 151 -4.88 -12.91 2.79
C VAL A 151 -6.21 -12.29 3.24
N SER A 152 -6.33 -10.96 3.19
CA SER A 152 -7.55 -10.24 3.58
C SER A 152 -8.75 -10.62 2.71
N PRO A 153 -9.96 -10.77 3.30
CA PRO A 153 -11.17 -11.05 2.55
C PRO A 153 -11.46 -10.01 1.47
N GLU A 154 -11.21 -8.73 1.74
CA GLU A 154 -11.46 -7.64 0.82
C GLU A 154 -10.59 -7.73 -0.44
N PHE A 155 -9.30 -8.06 -0.29
CA PHE A 155 -8.39 -8.26 -1.41
C PHE A 155 -8.73 -9.50 -2.22
N LYS A 156 -9.06 -10.62 -1.57
CA LYS A 156 -9.51 -11.83 -2.27
C LYS A 156 -10.78 -11.57 -3.10
N ASN A 157 -11.73 -10.83 -2.53
CA ASN A 157 -12.96 -10.46 -3.22
C ASN A 157 -12.70 -9.51 -4.41
N PHE A 158 -11.74 -8.60 -4.26
CA PHE A 158 -11.28 -7.72 -5.35
C PHE A 158 -10.73 -8.55 -6.52
N VAL A 159 -9.76 -9.44 -6.25
CA VAL A 159 -9.11 -10.28 -7.27
C VAL A 159 -10.12 -11.22 -7.95
N ALA A 160 -11.02 -11.84 -7.17
CA ALA A 160 -12.04 -12.73 -7.70
C ALA A 160 -12.98 -11.99 -8.68
N LYS A 161 -13.48 -10.81 -8.31
CA LYS A 161 -14.35 -10.01 -9.19
C LYS A 161 -13.61 -9.50 -10.41
N LEU A 162 -12.36 -9.07 -10.26
CA LEU A 162 -11.53 -8.64 -11.38
C LEU A 162 -11.34 -9.78 -12.39
N SER A 163 -11.04 -10.98 -11.89
CA SER A 163 -10.88 -12.20 -12.71
C SER A 163 -12.17 -12.58 -13.43
N GLU A 164 -13.31 -12.50 -12.75
CA GLU A 164 -14.62 -12.74 -13.37
C GLU A 164 -14.92 -11.73 -14.47
N THR A 165 -14.65 -10.44 -14.25
CA THR A 165 -14.86 -9.40 -15.27
C THR A 165 -13.96 -9.65 -16.47
N TYR A 166 -12.68 -9.95 -16.26
CA TYR A 166 -11.75 -10.26 -17.34
C TYR A 166 -12.21 -11.44 -18.21
N LYS A 167 -12.75 -12.51 -17.60
CA LYS A 167 -13.29 -13.68 -18.30
C LYS A 167 -14.56 -13.40 -19.11
N LYS A 168 -15.30 -12.36 -18.75
CA LYS A 168 -16.57 -11.97 -19.40
C LYS A 168 -16.37 -11.01 -20.58
N MET A 169 -15.15 -10.48 -20.78
CA MET A 169 -14.75 -9.64 -21.92
C MET A 169 -14.21 -10.49 -23.07
#